data_AF-A0A4R2MEP3-F1
#
_entry.id   AF-A0A4R2MEP3-F1
#
_cell.length_a   1.000
_cell.length_b   1.000
_cell.length_c   1.000
_cell.angle_alpha   90.00
_cell.angle_beta   90.00
_cell.angle_gamma   90.00
#
_symmetry.space_group_name_H-M   'P 1'
#
loop_
_entity.id
_entity.type
_entity.pdbx_description
1 polymer ?
#
loop_
_entity_poly.entity_id
_entity_poly.type
_entity_poly.pdbx_seq_one_letter_code
_entity_poly.pdbx_strand_id
1 'polypeptide(L)'
;MPPVRPSLLRPLVLAACLLAFVGTVQAQWIWRDRNGQITASDLPPPREVADKDIIQRPSSARRLPPPPAAASAASAPTAAKVDPVLEQRRRAAEQEQQSRLKVEQERVAQARAENCRRAKAQLAGLQSGQRIARLNEKGEREFLDDKGRAEESRRAEGIIASDCD
;
A
#
# COMPACT_ATOMS: atom_id res chain seq x y z
N MET A 1 -24.55 -54.23 6.01
CA MET A 1 -23.66 -53.22 5.42
C MET A 1 -22.23 -53.56 5.79
N PRO A 2 -21.32 -53.87 4.84
CA PRO A 2 -19.93 -54.11 5.18
C PRO A 2 -19.21 -52.80 5.52
N PRO A 3 -18.31 -52.74 6.52
CA PRO A 3 -17.56 -51.53 6.83
C PRO A 3 -16.45 -51.30 5.79
N VAL A 4 -16.46 -50.12 5.18
CA VAL A 4 -15.45 -49.64 4.25
C VAL A 4 -14.16 -49.32 5.02
N ARG A 5 -13.05 -49.98 4.68
CA ARG A 5 -11.74 -49.67 5.26
C ARG A 5 -11.18 -48.39 4.64
N PRO A 6 -10.77 -47.38 5.42
CA PRO A 6 -10.20 -46.16 4.86
C PRO A 6 -8.82 -46.47 4.27
N SER A 7 -8.68 -46.28 2.96
CA SER A 7 -7.40 -46.46 2.26
C SER A 7 -6.48 -45.29 2.58
N LEU A 8 -5.48 -45.53 3.45
CA LEU A 8 -4.45 -44.56 3.86
C LEU A 8 -3.52 -44.10 2.71
N LEU A 9 -3.70 -44.65 1.51
CA LEU A 9 -3.00 -44.25 0.30
C LEU A 9 -3.47 -42.88 -0.23
N ARG A 10 -4.72 -42.47 0.04
CA ARG A 10 -5.27 -41.17 -0.40
C ARG A 10 -4.64 -39.94 0.26
N PRO A 11 -4.44 -39.87 1.60
CA PRO A 11 -3.79 -38.72 2.21
C PRO A 11 -2.30 -38.61 1.84
N LEU A 12 -1.64 -39.73 1.52
CA LEU A 12 -0.22 -39.76 1.20
C LEU A 12 0.09 -39.20 -0.21
N VAL A 13 -0.80 -39.42 -1.18
CA VAL A 13 -0.72 -38.80 -2.51
C VAL A 13 -1.02 -37.29 -2.44
N LEU A 14 -1.97 -36.86 -1.59
CA LEU A 14 -2.27 -35.43 -1.41
C LEU A 14 -1.09 -34.68 -0.76
N ALA A 15 -0.42 -35.29 0.23
CA ALA A 15 0.76 -34.72 0.87
C ALA A 15 1.96 -34.62 -0.08
N ALA A 16 2.13 -35.59 -0.99
CA ALA A 16 3.19 -35.55 -2.00
C ALA A 16 2.96 -34.46 -3.06
N CYS A 17 1.70 -34.17 -3.43
CA CYS A 17 1.40 -33.07 -4.36
C CYS A 17 1.60 -31.67 -3.76
N LEU A 18 1.46 -31.50 -2.44
CA LEU A 18 1.69 -30.20 -1.77
C LEU A 18 3.16 -29.81 -1.66
N LEU A 19 4.09 -30.78 -1.66
CA LEU A 19 5.54 -30.53 -1.61
C LEU A 19 6.17 -30.15 -2.95
N ALA A 20 5.44 -30.30 -4.07
CA ALA A 20 5.95 -30.04 -5.41
C ALA A 20 5.87 -28.55 -5.85
N PHE A 21 5.36 -27.65 -5.01
CA PHE A 21 5.12 -26.24 -5.36
C PHE A 21 6.13 -25.23 -4.78
N VAL A 22 7.23 -25.68 -4.17
CA VAL A 22 8.27 -24.76 -3.64
C VAL A 22 9.31 -24.51 -4.73
N GLY A 23 8.96 -23.65 -5.69
CA GLY A 23 9.85 -23.35 -6.81
C GLY A 23 9.52 -22.04 -7.51
N THR A 24 9.88 -20.90 -6.91
CA THR A 24 10.44 -19.76 -7.66
C THR A 24 11.49 -19.07 -6.77
N VAL A 25 12.76 -19.32 -7.03
CA VAL A 25 13.86 -18.48 -6.56
C VAL A 25 13.67 -17.12 -7.20
N GLN A 26 13.25 -16.14 -6.40
CA GLN A 26 13.08 -14.78 -6.86
C GLN A 26 14.44 -14.18 -7.18
N ALA A 27 14.47 -13.43 -8.27
CA ALA A 27 15.57 -12.64 -8.75
C ALA A 27 15.83 -11.46 -7.79
N GLN A 28 16.31 -11.75 -6.57
CA GLN A 28 16.55 -10.73 -5.56
C GLN A 28 17.83 -9.95 -5.87
N TRP A 29 17.69 -8.64 -5.97
CA TRP A 29 18.78 -7.69 -5.95
C TRP A 29 19.13 -7.38 -4.50
N ILE A 30 20.43 -7.38 -4.20
CA ILE A 30 20.94 -6.95 -2.89
C ILE A 30 21.94 -5.83 -3.13
N TRP A 31 21.75 -4.70 -2.47
CA TRP A 31 22.68 -3.59 -2.55
C TRP A 31 22.79 -2.84 -1.22
N ARG A 32 23.83 -2.02 -1.12
CA ARG A 32 24.05 -1.10 -0.01
C ARG A 32 23.52 0.28 -0.35
N ASP A 33 22.69 0.84 0.52
CA ASP A 33 22.11 2.17 0.34
C ASP A 33 23.08 3.29 0.80
N ARG A 34 22.65 4.56 0.66
CA ARG A 34 23.43 5.74 1.09
C ARG A 34 23.68 5.80 2.60
N ASN A 35 22.81 5.18 3.39
CA ASN A 35 22.93 5.10 4.85
C ASN A 35 23.80 3.92 5.29
N GLY A 36 24.33 3.16 4.33
CA GLY A 36 25.16 2.00 4.56
C GLY A 36 24.40 0.73 4.92
N GLN A 37 23.06 0.73 4.85
CA GLN A 37 22.21 -0.43 5.11
C GLN A 37 22.11 -1.34 3.89
N ILE A 38 21.92 -2.63 4.13
CA ILE A 38 21.78 -3.64 3.09
C ILE A 38 20.30 -3.83 2.81
N THR A 39 19.88 -3.52 1.58
CA THR A 39 18.50 -3.65 1.13
C THR A 39 18.40 -4.78 0.11
N ALA A 40 17.45 -5.69 0.32
CA ALA A 40 17.09 -6.72 -0.65
C ALA A 40 15.75 -6.34 -1.31
N SER A 41 15.68 -6.41 -2.63
CA SER A 41 14.50 -6.06 -3.42
C SER A 41 14.40 -6.91 -4.67
N ASP A 42 13.18 -7.22 -5.10
CA ASP A 42 12.95 -7.90 -6.40
C ASP A 42 13.02 -6.92 -7.59
N LEU A 43 13.04 -5.61 -7.32
CA LEU A 43 13.25 -4.57 -8.34
C LEU A 43 14.74 -4.20 -8.42
N PRO A 44 15.24 -3.81 -9.61
CA PRO A 44 16.62 -3.35 -9.73
C PRO A 44 16.90 -2.12 -8.87
N PRO A 45 18.14 -1.95 -8.39
CA PRO A 45 18.52 -0.80 -7.57
C PRO A 45 18.25 0.52 -8.28
N PRO A 46 17.79 1.56 -7.56
CA PRO A 46 17.72 2.92 -8.09
C PRO A 46 19.06 3.37 -8.64
N ARG A 47 19.06 4.26 -9.65
CA ARG A 47 20.28 4.79 -10.30
C ARG A 47 21.24 5.52 -9.36
N GLU A 48 20.77 5.88 -8.17
CA GLU A 48 21.55 6.52 -7.12
C GLU A 48 22.52 5.55 -6.42
N VAL A 49 22.23 4.24 -6.48
CA VAL A 49 23.08 3.19 -5.94
C VAL A 49 24.18 2.89 -6.97
N ALA A 50 25.44 3.11 -6.59
CA ALA A 50 26.55 2.86 -7.49
C ALA A 50 26.72 1.36 -7.75
N ASP A 51 27.23 1.02 -8.93
CA ASP A 51 27.40 -0.38 -9.34
C ASP A 51 28.25 -1.23 -8.38
N LYS A 52 29.20 -0.57 -7.69
CA LYS A 52 30.09 -1.17 -6.68
C LYS A 52 29.36 -1.55 -5.39
N ASP A 53 28.22 -0.92 -5.12
CA ASP A 53 27.42 -1.12 -3.92
C ASP A 53 26.34 -2.19 -4.15
N ILE A 54 26.27 -2.76 -5.36
CA ILE A 54 25.38 -3.88 -5.70
C ILE A 54 26.11 -5.19 -5.41
N ILE A 55 25.66 -5.88 -4.37
CA ILE A 55 26.28 -7.10 -3.82
C ILE A 55 25.82 -8.33 -4.60
N GLN A 56 24.52 -8.42 -4.91
CA GLN A 56 23.95 -9.55 -5.61
C GLN A 56 23.03 -9.08 -6.74
N ARG A 57 23.22 -9.69 -7.91
CA ARG A 57 22.40 -9.50 -9.10
C ARG A 57 21.79 -10.84 -9.50
N PRO A 58 20.55 -10.87 -9.98
CA PRO A 58 19.97 -12.07 -10.57
C PRO A 58 20.79 -12.52 -11.78
N SER A 59 20.99 -13.83 -11.94
CA SER A 59 21.85 -14.41 -12.97
C SER A 59 21.44 -14.09 -14.42
N SER A 60 20.18 -13.71 -14.65
CA SER A 60 19.68 -13.24 -15.95
C SER A 60 20.07 -11.80 -16.29
N ALA A 61 20.59 -11.02 -15.34
CA ALA A 61 21.03 -9.64 -15.52
C ALA A 61 22.54 -9.54 -15.85
N ARG A 62 23.08 -10.48 -16.63
CA ARG A 62 24.47 -10.44 -17.10
C ARG A 62 24.64 -9.27 -18.07
N ARG A 63 25.54 -8.33 -17.73
CA ARG A 63 25.95 -7.23 -18.62
C ARG A 63 26.45 -7.79 -19.95
N LEU A 64 26.01 -7.19 -21.06
CA LEU A 64 26.76 -7.26 -22.31
C LEU A 64 28.15 -6.63 -22.08
N PRO A 65 29.24 -7.20 -22.65
CA PRO A 65 30.57 -6.65 -22.48
C PRO A 65 30.66 -5.25 -23.11
N PRO A 66 31.42 -4.32 -22.49
CA PRO A 66 31.68 -3.02 -23.09
C PRO A 66 32.53 -3.17 -24.37
N PRO A 67 32.29 -2.36 -25.43
CA PRO A 67 33.20 -2.30 -26.55
C PRO A 67 34.58 -1.77 -26.07
N PRO A 68 35.69 -2.21 -26.68
CA PRO A 68 37.03 -1.90 -26.20
C PRO A 68 37.30 -0.39 -26.25
N ALA A 69 37.85 0.12 -25.16
CA ALA A 69 38.29 1.50 -25.00
C ALA A 69 39.48 1.80 -25.93
N ALA A 70 39.30 2.75 -26.83
CA ALA A 70 40.40 3.47 -27.45
C ALA A 70 40.75 4.67 -26.55
N ALA A 71 42.04 4.79 -26.22
CA ALA A 71 42.57 5.77 -25.30
C ALA A 71 42.49 7.22 -25.84
N SER A 72 42.06 8.11 -24.94
CA SER A 72 42.48 9.51 -24.73
C SER A 72 42.57 10.48 -25.91
N ALA A 73 41.62 11.42 -25.97
CA ALA A 73 41.91 12.83 -26.26
C ALA A 73 40.82 13.71 -25.62
N ALA A 74 41.26 14.79 -24.98
CA ALA A 74 40.45 15.72 -24.19
C ALA A 74 39.42 16.51 -25.01
N SER A 75 38.24 16.77 -24.41
CA SER A 75 37.61 18.10 -24.25
C SER A 75 36.08 18.02 -24.10
N ALA A 76 35.58 18.83 -23.15
CA ALA A 76 34.20 19.31 -22.96
C ALA A 76 33.14 18.38 -22.29
N PRO A 77 32.32 18.94 -21.35
CA PRO A 77 31.20 18.23 -20.76
C PRO A 77 30.06 18.21 -21.79
N THR A 78 29.87 17.07 -22.44
CA THR A 78 28.62 16.82 -23.15
C THR A 78 27.54 16.61 -22.11
N ALA A 79 26.86 17.71 -21.76
CA ALA A 79 25.56 17.67 -21.12
C ALA A 79 24.75 16.56 -21.78
N ALA A 80 24.43 15.52 -21.01
CA ALA A 80 23.56 14.45 -21.45
C ALA A 80 22.26 15.11 -21.91
N LYS A 81 22.09 15.24 -23.23
CA LYS A 81 20.82 15.64 -23.83
C LYS A 81 19.84 14.56 -23.41
N VAL A 82 19.05 14.85 -22.39
CA VAL A 82 17.96 13.99 -21.98
C VAL A 82 17.06 13.86 -23.20
N ASP A 83 16.88 12.63 -23.67
CA ASP A 83 16.10 12.33 -24.86
C ASP A 83 14.69 12.95 -24.69
N PRO A 84 14.22 13.82 -25.60
CA PRO A 84 12.94 14.54 -25.46
C PRO A 84 11.75 13.60 -25.22
N VAL A 85 11.85 12.34 -25.64
CA VAL A 85 10.84 11.30 -25.38
C VAL A 85 10.76 10.92 -23.89
N LEU A 86 11.88 10.89 -23.16
CA LEU A 86 11.91 10.59 -21.73
C LEU A 86 11.34 11.75 -20.91
N GLU A 87 11.63 12.99 -21.29
CA GLU A 87 11.08 14.18 -20.63
C GLU A 87 9.57 14.31 -20.89
N GLN A 88 9.09 13.98 -22.09
CA GLN A 88 7.66 13.96 -22.38
C GLN A 88 6.93 12.87 -21.58
N ARG A 89 7.51 11.67 -21.44
CA ARG A 89 6.96 10.60 -20.59
C ARG A 89 6.95 10.97 -19.11
N ARG A 90 7.99 11.65 -18.60
CA ARG A 90 8.03 12.17 -17.23
C ARG A 90 6.93 13.19 -16.97
N ARG A 91 6.78 14.17 -17.86
CA ARG A 91 5.71 15.19 -17.76
C ARG A 91 4.31 14.57 -17.79
N ALA A 92 4.08 13.57 -18.65
CA ALA A 92 2.81 12.86 -18.68
C ALA A 92 2.54 12.09 -17.38
N ALA A 93 3.54 11.38 -16.84
CA ALA A 93 3.43 10.68 -15.57
C ALA A 93 3.21 11.63 -14.39
N GLU A 94 3.91 12.76 -14.35
CA GLU A 94 3.72 13.80 -13.34
C GLU A 94 2.32 14.41 -13.40
N GLN A 95 1.80 14.71 -14.60
CA GLN A 95 0.43 15.20 -14.76
C GLN A 95 -0.61 14.19 -14.29
N GLU A 96 -0.41 12.90 -14.56
CA GLU A 96 -1.30 11.85 -14.09
C GLU A 96 -1.23 11.67 -12.57
N GLN A 97 -0.05 11.75 -11.96
CA GLN A 97 0.09 11.73 -10.51
C GLN A 97 -0.58 12.94 -9.87
N GLN A 98 -0.37 14.14 -10.42
CA GLN A 98 -1.00 15.36 -9.92
C GLN A 98 -2.52 15.33 -10.05
N SER A 99 -3.07 14.78 -11.14
CA SER A 99 -4.52 14.64 -11.29
C SER A 99 -5.10 13.62 -10.31
N ARG A 100 -4.43 12.47 -10.11
CA ARG A 100 -4.80 11.46 -9.10
C ARG A 100 -4.77 12.04 -7.68
N LEU A 101 -3.73 12.79 -7.33
CA LEU A 101 -3.61 13.45 -6.03
C LEU A 101 -4.72 14.47 -5.81
N LYS A 102 -5.08 15.28 -6.80
CA LYS A 102 -6.19 16.23 -6.70
C LYS A 102 -7.53 15.53 -6.47
N VAL A 103 -7.83 14.49 -7.24
CA VAL A 103 -9.07 13.70 -7.07
C VAL A 103 -9.12 13.06 -5.69
N GLU A 104 -8.00 12.53 -5.20
CA GLU A 104 -7.95 11.93 -3.86
C GLU A 104 -8.10 12.98 -2.75
N GLN A 105 -7.45 14.14 -2.88
CA GLN A 105 -7.62 15.26 -1.95
C GLN A 105 -9.07 15.74 -1.91
N GLU A 106 -9.72 15.88 -3.06
CA GLU A 106 -11.13 16.23 -3.14
C GLU A 106 -12.03 15.18 -2.49
N ARG A 107 -11.77 13.88 -2.70
CA ARG A 107 -12.50 12.81 -2.02
C ARG A 107 -12.33 12.85 -0.51
N VAL A 108 -11.11 13.02 -0.02
CA VAL A 108 -10.82 13.11 1.42
C VAL A 108 -11.50 14.34 2.02
N ALA A 109 -11.44 15.49 1.33
CA ALA A 109 -12.10 16.71 1.78
C ALA A 109 -13.63 16.55 1.83
N GLN A 110 -14.23 15.93 0.81
CA GLN A 110 -15.67 15.63 0.80
C GLN A 110 -16.05 14.66 1.93
N ALA A 111 -15.27 13.60 2.14
CA ALA A 111 -15.51 12.65 3.23
C ALA A 111 -15.45 13.31 4.60
N ARG A 112 -14.47 14.18 4.85
CA ARG A 112 -14.38 14.96 6.10
C ARG A 112 -15.58 15.89 6.29
N ALA A 113 -15.95 16.64 5.25
CA ALA A 113 -17.10 17.53 5.31
C ALA A 113 -18.41 16.77 5.62
N GLU A 114 -18.60 15.61 5.01
CA GLU A 114 -19.74 14.73 5.26
C GLU A 114 -19.75 14.15 6.68
N ASN A 115 -18.60 13.68 7.16
CA ASN A 115 -18.45 13.21 8.53
C ASN A 115 -18.76 14.30 9.54
N CYS A 116 -18.22 15.50 9.34
CA CYS A 116 -18.51 16.66 10.17
C CYS A 116 -20.01 16.96 10.22
N ARG A 117 -20.67 17.02 9.05
CA ARG A 117 -22.12 17.27 8.96
C ARG A 117 -22.92 16.22 9.71
N ARG A 118 -22.60 14.93 9.52
CA ARG A 118 -23.29 13.81 10.18
C ARG A 118 -23.07 13.82 11.68
N ALA A 119 -21.84 14.08 12.14
CA ALA A 119 -21.52 14.12 13.56
C ALA A 119 -22.23 15.29 14.27
N LYS A 120 -22.28 16.47 13.65
CA LYS A 120 -23.06 17.62 14.18
C LYS A 120 -24.55 17.30 14.29
N ALA A 121 -25.14 16.67 13.27
CA ALA A 121 -26.54 16.26 13.29
C ALA A 121 -26.82 15.20 14.38
N GLN A 122 -25.93 14.23 14.54
CA GLN A 122 -26.02 13.22 15.60
C GLN A 122 -25.96 13.86 16.99
N LEU A 123 -25.00 14.76 17.23
CA LEU A 123 -24.86 15.45 18.51
C LEU A 123 -26.11 16.28 18.84
N ALA A 124 -26.63 17.03 17.87
CA ALA A 124 -27.88 17.78 18.05
C ALA A 124 -29.07 16.87 18.38
N GLY A 125 -29.17 15.70 17.74
CA GLY A 125 -30.18 14.69 18.06
C GLY A 125 -30.06 14.16 19.49
N LEU A 126 -28.84 13.88 19.94
CA LEU A 126 -28.54 13.43 21.31
C LEU A 126 -28.86 14.51 22.35
N GLN A 127 -28.64 15.78 22.04
CA GLN A 127 -28.87 16.92 22.93
C GLN A 127 -30.32 17.45 22.90
N SER A 128 -31.15 17.00 21.96
CA SER A 128 -32.54 17.47 21.78
C SER A 128 -33.50 17.16 22.95
N GLY A 129 -33.08 16.38 23.94
CA GLY A 129 -33.92 15.92 25.05
C GLY A 129 -34.93 14.83 24.67
N GLN A 130 -34.97 14.40 23.41
CA GLN A 130 -35.84 13.31 22.97
C GLN A 130 -35.35 11.95 23.48
N ARG A 131 -36.30 11.05 23.75
CA ARG A 131 -36.00 9.65 24.08
C ARG A 131 -35.57 8.91 22.82
N ILE A 132 -34.37 8.33 22.85
CA ILE A 132 -33.82 7.55 21.75
C ILE A 132 -34.05 6.07 22.06
N ALA A 133 -34.69 5.36 21.14
CA ALA A 133 -34.87 3.91 21.22
C ALA A 133 -33.94 3.24 20.21
N ARG A 134 -33.24 2.20 20.65
CA ARG A 134 -32.40 1.33 19.82
C ARG A 134 -32.85 -0.11 19.97
N LEU A 135 -32.54 -0.93 18.97
CA LEU A 135 -32.78 -2.37 19.05
C LEU A 135 -31.56 -3.01 19.70
N ASN A 136 -31.79 -3.83 20.72
CA ASN A 136 -30.75 -4.64 21.33
C ASN A 136 -30.48 -5.90 20.49
N GLU A 137 -29.53 -6.73 20.92
CA GLU A 137 -29.17 -7.97 20.21
C GLU A 137 -30.32 -8.99 20.12
N LYS A 138 -31.34 -8.85 20.98
CA LYS A 138 -32.54 -9.71 20.98
C LYS A 138 -33.65 -9.15 20.08
N GLY A 139 -33.43 -8.00 19.43
CA GLY A 139 -34.42 -7.32 18.61
C GLY A 139 -35.48 -6.56 19.41
N GLU A 140 -35.31 -6.41 20.72
CA GLU A 140 -36.21 -5.64 21.57
C GLU A 140 -35.82 -4.16 21.55
N ARG A 141 -36.81 -3.27 21.71
CA ARG A 141 -36.57 -1.83 21.83
C ARG A 141 -36.07 -1.51 23.24
N GLU A 142 -34.84 -1.06 23.35
CA GLU A 142 -34.29 -0.46 24.56
C GLU A 142 -34.16 1.06 24.40
N PHE A 143 -34.35 1.80 25.50
CA PHE A 143 -34.13 3.24 25.50
C PHE A 143 -32.70 3.54 25.90
N LEU A 144 -32.10 4.52 25.22
CA LEU A 144 -30.79 5.04 25.57
C LEU A 144 -30.86 5.76 26.92
N ASP A 145 -30.10 5.28 27.90
CA ASP A 145 -29.94 5.90 29.21
C ASP A 145 -28.99 7.10 29.15
N ASP A 146 -28.88 7.84 30.26
CA ASP A 146 -28.05 9.05 30.31
C ASP A 146 -26.57 8.75 30.09
N LYS A 147 -26.10 7.58 30.57
CA LYS A 147 -24.74 7.12 30.35
C LYS A 147 -24.47 6.85 28.87
N GLY A 148 -25.33 6.08 28.21
CA GLY A 148 -25.21 5.80 26.79
C GLY A 148 -25.33 7.06 25.94
N ARG A 149 -26.21 8.01 26.31
CA ARG A 149 -26.30 9.31 25.64
C ARG A 149 -25.00 10.10 25.76
N ALA A 150 -24.37 10.11 26.93
CA ALA A 150 -23.10 10.80 27.15
C ALA A 150 -21.94 10.16 26.36
N GLU A 151 -21.88 8.83 26.28
CA GLU A 151 -20.87 8.11 25.50
C GLU A 151 -21.00 8.40 24.00
N GLU A 152 -22.22 8.31 23.45
CA GLU A 152 -22.47 8.64 22.05
C GLU A 152 -22.22 10.12 21.73
N SER A 153 -22.50 11.01 22.69
CA SER A 153 -22.22 12.45 22.53
C SER A 153 -20.71 12.70 22.46
N ARG A 154 -19.92 12.09 23.36
CA ARG A 154 -18.45 12.19 23.33
C ARG A 154 -17.87 11.63 22.04
N ARG A 155 -18.44 10.55 21.52
CA ARG A 155 -18.01 9.98 20.23
C ARG A 155 -18.29 10.95 19.07
N ALA A 156 -19.48 11.56 19.03
CA ALA A 156 -19.82 12.56 18.03
C ALA A 156 -18.93 13.80 18.13
N GLU A 157 -18.66 14.28 19.35
CA GLU A 157 -17.74 15.39 19.63
C GLU A 157 -16.31 15.08 19.16
N GLY A 158 -15.82 13.85 19.36
CA GLY A 158 -14.51 13.42 18.87
C GLY A 158 -14.40 13.46 17.35
N ILE A 159 -15.45 13.07 16.63
CA ILE A 159 -15.48 13.16 15.15
C ILE A 159 -15.56 14.63 14.71
N ILE A 160 -16.33 15.46 15.42
CA ILE A 160 -16.38 16.90 15.14
C ILE A 160 -14.98 17.51 15.30
N ALA A 161 -14.27 17.15 16.38
CA ALA A 161 -12.94 17.65 16.65
C ALA A 161 -11.88 17.20 15.62
N SER A 162 -12.09 16.08 14.91
CA SER A 162 -11.14 15.61 13.89
C SER A 162 -11.48 16.04 12.46
N ASP A 163 -12.77 16.20 12.15
CA ASP A 163 -13.25 16.29 10.77
C ASP A 163 -13.90 17.64 10.42
N CYS A 164 -14.12 18.53 11.40
CA CYS A 164 -14.77 19.83 11.18
C CYS A 164 -13.82 21.05 11.10
N ASP A 165 -12.51 20.83 11.08
CA ASP A 165 -11.49 21.90 10.94
C ASP A 165 -11.34 22.42 9.50
#